data_AF-A0A6G0K2H4-F1
#
_entry.id   AF-A0A6G0K2H4-F1
#
_cell.length_a   1.000
_cell.length_b   1.000
_cell.length_c   1.000
_cell.angle_alpha   90.00
_cell.angle_beta   90.00
_cell.angle_gamma   90.00
#
_symmetry.space_group_name_H-M   'P 1'
#
loop_
_entity.id
_entity.type
_entity.pdbx_description
1 polymer ?
#
loop_
_entity_poly.entity_id
_entity_poly.type
_entity_poly.pdbx_seq_one_letter_code
_entity_poly.pdbx_strand_id
1 'polypeptide(L)'
;MTNRLGFDKSIKSKHKSRPASIPRGSFVFMRSVSIPAMISCLWWDRKPVYYLCTGSGMTPSTLERKAKRVGAIQVGCPQSVKDYQNWMGGVDRHDQLRLQSFSLQMSTRFTKYYKGLFLGFLDLALVNAFLAHKEAAKIKGTVSMKRSEWFTVLQNQLLQLKAEDFAEVEEATPPASRQKRRRTPVRLAHALEQSEDWVTVTGVRKRRQRSCKVCALLRTEKMKSFATTFFCERCSIDNAKCWHCNKIRRDYKGVAKTCFEIWHDDFGAGQDIPASLGKRVVLRRPGKNAGKHKKTHRELQLPRAKGSDCGDSGSESNDE
;
A
#
# COMPACT_ATOMS: atom_id res chain seq x y z
N MET A 1 -16.43 14.68 15.30
CA MET A 1 -17.21 15.62 14.46
C MET A 1 -17.25 17.02 15.08
N THR A 2 -17.61 17.15 16.36
CA THR A 2 -17.78 18.43 17.08
C THR A 2 -16.52 19.29 17.31
N ASN A 3 -15.34 18.83 16.87
CA ASN A 3 -14.08 19.59 16.91
C ASN A 3 -13.60 19.98 15.50
N ARG A 4 -14.40 19.74 14.46
CA ARG A 4 -14.08 20.14 13.08
C ARG A 4 -14.37 21.62 12.87
N LEU A 5 -13.55 22.30 12.09
CA LEU A 5 -13.76 23.69 11.69
C LEU A 5 -15.10 23.84 10.96
N GLY A 6 -15.80 24.95 11.19
CA GLY A 6 -17.12 25.23 10.59
C GLY A 6 -18.30 24.52 11.23
N PHE A 7 -18.08 23.63 12.22
CA PHE A 7 -19.17 23.08 13.02
C PHE A 7 -19.63 24.10 14.07
N ASP A 8 -20.91 24.45 14.05
CA ASP A 8 -21.44 25.41 15.00
C ASP A 8 -21.36 24.86 16.44
N LYS A 9 -20.77 25.67 17.32
CA LYS A 9 -20.55 25.33 18.73
C LYS A 9 -21.83 25.44 19.55
N SER A 10 -22.85 26.15 19.07
CA SER A 10 -24.12 26.32 19.77
C SER A 10 -24.86 25.00 20.00
N ILE A 11 -24.79 24.06 19.03
CA ILE A 11 -25.41 22.73 19.16
C ILE A 11 -24.64 21.79 20.08
N LYS A 12 -23.40 22.12 20.44
CA LYS A 12 -22.54 21.22 21.19
C LYS A 12 -23.01 21.14 22.63
N SER A 13 -23.49 19.97 23.03
CA SER A 13 -23.81 19.66 24.41
C SER A 13 -22.61 19.87 25.34
N LYS A 14 -22.84 20.55 26.46
CA LYS A 14 -21.90 20.65 27.59
C LYS A 14 -21.83 19.35 28.40
N HIS A 15 -22.87 18.52 28.36
CA HIS A 15 -22.96 17.25 29.09
C HIS A 15 -22.45 16.07 28.25
N LYS A 16 -21.69 15.18 28.88
CA LYS A 16 -21.17 13.93 28.26
C LYS A 16 -22.24 12.83 28.15
N SER A 17 -23.27 12.89 28.99
CA SER A 17 -24.41 11.96 29.03
C SER A 17 -25.72 12.74 28.96
N ARG A 18 -26.82 12.07 28.59
CA ARG A 18 -28.15 12.67 28.58
C ARG A 18 -28.58 13.04 30.00
N PRO A 19 -28.89 14.33 30.29
CA PRO A 19 -29.49 14.73 31.57
C PRO A 19 -30.86 14.08 31.79
N ALA A 20 -31.25 13.87 33.05
CA ALA A 20 -32.56 13.27 33.38
C ALA A 20 -33.75 14.11 32.88
N SER A 21 -33.58 15.44 32.83
CA SER A 21 -34.60 16.38 32.35
C SER A 21 -34.89 16.30 30.86
N ILE A 22 -33.97 15.75 30.05
CA ILE A 22 -34.15 15.62 28.60
C ILE A 22 -34.70 14.22 28.31
N PRO A 23 -35.91 14.09 27.74
CA PRO A 23 -36.44 12.80 27.34
C PRO A 23 -35.51 12.05 26.38
N ARG A 24 -35.49 10.73 26.48
CA ARG A 24 -34.71 9.92 25.53
C ARG A 24 -35.37 10.01 24.16
N GLY A 25 -34.56 10.26 23.13
CA GLY A 25 -35.03 10.43 21.77
C GLY A 25 -35.25 11.89 21.35
N SER A 26 -35.09 12.86 22.26
CA SER A 26 -35.13 14.28 21.90
C SER A 26 -34.01 14.62 20.92
N PHE A 27 -34.28 15.54 20.00
CA PHE A 27 -33.28 16.01 19.04
C PHE A 27 -33.45 17.49 18.71
N VAL A 28 -32.36 18.09 18.25
CA VAL A 28 -32.28 19.48 17.79
C VAL A 28 -31.64 19.48 16.40
N PHE A 29 -32.18 20.28 15.49
CA PHE A 29 -31.61 20.51 14.17
C PHE A 29 -31.01 21.90 14.07
N MET A 30 -29.96 22.01 13.27
CA MET A 30 -29.44 23.28 12.79
C MET A 30 -29.15 23.18 11.31
N ARG A 31 -29.44 24.27 10.60
CA ARG A 31 -29.22 24.38 9.17
C ARG A 31 -28.05 25.32 8.91
N SER A 32 -27.18 24.95 7.98
CA SER A 32 -26.12 25.85 7.54
C SER A 32 -26.71 27.05 6.81
N VAL A 33 -26.23 28.24 7.15
CA VAL A 33 -26.62 29.51 6.50
C VAL A 33 -26.09 29.56 5.07
N SER A 34 -24.83 29.13 4.86
CA SER A 34 -24.18 29.17 3.55
C SER A 34 -24.65 28.05 2.62
N ILE A 35 -25.08 26.90 3.17
CA ILE A 35 -25.52 25.73 2.39
C ILE A 35 -26.85 25.22 2.99
N PRO A 36 -28.02 25.72 2.54
CA PRO A 36 -29.31 25.38 3.15
C PRO A 36 -29.66 23.89 3.13
N ALA A 37 -29.09 23.13 2.18
CA ALA A 37 -29.26 21.68 2.08
C ALA A 37 -28.46 20.88 3.13
N MET A 38 -27.53 21.52 3.85
CA MET A 38 -26.71 20.90 4.88
C MET A 38 -27.33 21.15 6.26
N ILE A 39 -27.63 20.05 6.95
CA ILE A 39 -28.25 20.04 8.27
C ILE A 39 -27.33 19.27 9.23
N SER A 40 -27.18 19.80 10.43
CA SER A 40 -26.63 19.06 11.56
C SER A 40 -27.74 18.74 12.55
N CYS A 41 -27.65 17.58 13.19
CA CYS A 41 -28.56 17.24 14.27
C CYS A 41 -27.81 16.74 15.51
N LEU A 42 -28.32 17.11 16.67
CA LEU A 42 -27.97 16.52 17.95
C LEU A 42 -29.14 15.62 18.35
N TRP A 43 -28.88 14.33 18.54
CA TRP A 43 -29.85 13.35 19.02
C TRP A 43 -29.45 12.79 20.39
N TRP A 44 -30.40 12.75 21.31
CA TRP A 44 -30.20 12.35 22.70
C TRP A 44 -30.64 10.90 22.96
N ASP A 45 -29.66 9.98 22.98
CA ASP A 45 -29.88 8.62 23.45
C ASP A 45 -29.38 8.44 24.90
N ARG A 46 -28.41 7.56 25.18
CA ARG A 46 -27.69 7.57 26.47
C ARG A 46 -26.65 8.68 26.52
N LYS A 47 -26.06 9.00 25.37
CA LYS A 47 -25.07 10.04 25.14
C LYS A 47 -25.54 10.91 23.96
N PRO A 48 -25.10 12.17 23.88
CA PRO A 48 -25.38 13.02 22.73
C PRO A 48 -24.67 12.46 21.49
N VAL A 49 -25.42 12.26 20.40
CA VAL A 49 -24.89 11.83 19.10
C VAL A 49 -25.13 12.92 18.07
N TYR A 50 -24.10 13.25 17.29
CA TYR A 50 -24.16 14.31 16.30
C TYR A 50 -24.15 13.70 14.90
N TYR A 51 -25.06 14.16 14.04
CA TYR A 51 -25.09 13.79 12.63
C TYR A 51 -24.93 15.03 11.76
N LEU A 52 -24.30 14.83 10.60
CA LEU A 52 -24.29 15.79 9.50
C LEU A 52 -24.96 15.10 8.32
N CYS A 53 -25.92 15.74 7.69
CA CYS A 53 -26.57 15.23 6.51
C CYS A 53 -26.71 16.34 5.46
N THR A 54 -26.62 15.94 4.20
CA THR A 54 -26.94 16.78 3.05
C THR A 54 -28.09 16.13 2.31
N GLY A 55 -29.21 16.84 2.18
CA GLY A 55 -30.40 16.34 1.47
C GLY A 55 -31.39 15.52 2.31
N SER A 56 -31.16 15.32 3.61
CA SER A 56 -32.20 14.79 4.51
C SER A 56 -33.08 15.91 5.04
N GLY A 57 -34.40 15.71 5.06
CA GLY A 57 -35.32 16.64 5.71
C GLY A 57 -35.14 16.69 7.24
N MET A 58 -35.54 17.81 7.85
CA MET A 58 -35.64 17.94 9.33
C MET A 58 -36.91 17.25 9.85
N THR A 59 -37.07 15.97 9.51
CA THR A 59 -38.28 15.21 9.82
C THR A 59 -38.08 14.30 11.04
N PRO A 60 -39.10 14.19 11.93
CA PRO A 60 -39.10 13.20 12.99
C PRO A 60 -39.34 11.80 12.42
N SER A 61 -38.80 10.80 13.10
CA SER A 61 -39.02 9.38 12.85
C SER A 61 -38.89 8.62 14.17
N THR A 62 -39.20 7.33 14.14
CA THR A 62 -39.03 6.42 15.28
C THR A 62 -38.12 5.27 14.89
N LEU A 63 -37.28 4.85 15.84
CA LEU A 63 -36.40 3.69 15.72
C LEU A 63 -36.70 2.71 16.85
N GLU A 64 -36.79 1.43 16.49
CA GLU A 64 -36.87 0.35 17.45
C GLU A 64 -35.48 0.07 18.03
N ARG A 65 -35.36 0.09 19.36
CA ARG A 65 -34.12 -0.26 20.06
C ARG A 65 -34.35 -1.33 21.09
N LYS A 66 -33.46 -2.33 21.11
CA LYS A 66 -33.44 -3.33 22.18
C LYS A 66 -32.80 -2.74 23.43
N ALA A 67 -33.61 -2.49 24.44
CA ALA A 67 -33.16 -2.14 25.78
C ALA A 67 -32.86 -3.41 26.58
N LYS A 68 -31.68 -3.46 27.22
CA LYS A 68 -31.32 -4.56 28.11
C LYS A 68 -32.42 -4.75 29.16
N ARG A 69 -32.90 -5.99 29.32
CA ARG A 69 -33.92 -6.44 30.29
C ARG A 69 -35.36 -5.94 30.06
N VAL A 70 -35.60 -5.03 29.13
CA VAL A 70 -36.94 -4.45 28.85
C VAL A 70 -37.48 -4.88 27.49
N GLY A 71 -36.62 -5.34 26.58
CA GLY A 71 -37.02 -5.73 25.22
C GLY A 71 -36.96 -4.57 24.24
N ALA A 72 -37.76 -4.64 23.18
CA ALA A 72 -37.81 -3.61 22.15
C ALA A 72 -38.58 -2.37 22.65
N ILE A 73 -37.95 -1.20 22.55
CA ILE A 73 -38.54 0.10 22.87
C ILE A 73 -38.53 0.98 21.63
N GLN A 74 -39.59 1.77 21.44
CA GLN A 74 -39.65 2.80 20.40
C GLN A 74 -39.01 4.08 20.92
N VAL A 75 -38.04 4.61 20.17
CA VAL A 75 -37.32 5.83 20.54
C VAL A 75 -37.46 6.84 19.40
N GLY A 76 -37.93 8.04 19.72
CA GLY A 76 -37.97 9.15 18.78
C GLY A 76 -36.57 9.49 18.27
N CYS A 77 -36.45 9.83 16.99
CA CYS A 77 -35.18 10.14 16.35
C CYS A 77 -35.39 11.01 15.10
N PRO A 78 -34.35 11.72 14.65
CA PRO A 78 -34.35 12.30 13.31
C PRO A 78 -34.42 11.22 12.23
N GLN A 79 -35.10 11.48 11.11
CA GLN A 79 -35.09 10.60 9.93
C GLN A 79 -33.66 10.29 9.46
N SER A 80 -32.75 11.26 9.51
CA SER A 80 -31.33 11.08 9.17
C SER A 80 -30.64 10.00 10.00
N VAL A 81 -31.06 9.79 11.26
CA VAL A 81 -30.52 8.72 12.12
C VAL A 81 -31.02 7.35 11.66
N LYS A 82 -32.30 7.26 11.28
CA LYS A 82 -32.88 6.03 10.75
C LYS A 82 -32.26 5.65 9.41
N ASP A 83 -32.11 6.61 8.51
CA ASP A 83 -31.44 6.39 7.23
C ASP A 83 -30.00 5.93 7.44
N TYR A 84 -29.24 6.63 8.29
CA TYR A 84 -27.88 6.22 8.61
C TYR A 84 -27.82 4.79 9.15
N GLN A 85 -28.69 4.42 10.10
CA GLN A 85 -28.70 3.08 10.68
C GLN A 85 -29.02 2.00 9.63
N ASN A 86 -29.92 2.29 8.69
CA ASN A 86 -30.30 1.36 7.63
C ASN A 86 -29.15 1.10 6.62
N TRP A 87 -28.30 2.11 6.37
CA TRP A 87 -27.31 2.06 5.29
C TRP A 87 -25.84 1.94 5.76
N MET A 88 -25.51 2.33 6.99
CA MET A 88 -24.12 2.38 7.48
C MET A 88 -23.41 1.01 7.49
N GLY A 89 -24.18 -0.08 7.57
CA GLY A 89 -23.64 -1.44 7.69
C GLY A 89 -23.20 -2.09 6.38
N GLY A 90 -23.28 -1.39 5.24
CA GLY A 90 -22.97 -1.98 3.94
C GLY A 90 -21.54 -2.52 3.85
N VAL A 91 -20.55 -1.75 4.33
CA VAL A 91 -19.13 -2.15 4.32
C VAL A 91 -18.89 -3.31 5.28
N ASP A 92 -19.37 -3.21 6.52
CA ASP A 92 -19.19 -4.26 7.53
C ASP A 92 -19.85 -5.59 7.11
N ARG A 93 -21.03 -5.50 6.48
CA ARG A 93 -21.74 -6.68 5.96
C ARG A 93 -21.01 -7.31 4.77
N HIS A 94 -20.43 -6.48 3.90
CA HIS A 94 -19.58 -6.97 2.80
C HIS A 94 -18.33 -7.66 3.34
N ASP A 95 -17.62 -7.02 4.28
CA ASP A 95 -16.41 -7.59 4.89
C ASP A 95 -16.73 -8.85 5.70
N GLN A 96 -17.88 -8.89 6.38
CA GLN A 96 -18.39 -10.10 7.02
C GLN A 96 -18.59 -11.23 6.00
N LEU A 97 -19.24 -10.97 4.86
CA LEU A 97 -19.39 -11.97 3.80
C LEU A 97 -18.04 -12.42 3.21
N ARG A 98 -17.05 -11.53 3.19
CA ARG A 98 -15.71 -11.77 2.68
C ARG A 98 -14.88 -12.65 3.63
N LEU A 99 -14.90 -12.34 4.92
CA LEU A 99 -14.06 -12.97 5.96
C LEU A 99 -14.67 -14.23 6.60
N GLN A 100 -15.94 -14.56 6.29
CA GLN A 100 -16.62 -15.76 6.78
C GLN A 100 -16.17 -17.05 6.04
N SER A 101 -17.07 -18.03 5.90
CA SER A 101 -16.85 -19.46 5.60
C SER A 101 -16.12 -19.81 4.30
N PHE A 102 -15.67 -18.84 3.50
CA PHE A 102 -14.99 -19.07 2.22
C PHE A 102 -13.82 -18.09 1.95
N SER A 103 -13.26 -17.45 2.98
CA SER A 103 -12.15 -16.51 2.78
C SER A 103 -10.85 -17.23 2.43
N LEU A 104 -10.32 -16.96 1.25
CA LEU A 104 -8.99 -17.41 0.81
C LEU A 104 -7.88 -16.66 1.54
N GLN A 105 -8.09 -15.37 1.84
CA GLN A 105 -7.13 -14.57 2.58
C GLN A 105 -6.89 -15.12 4.00
N MET A 106 -7.94 -15.63 4.65
CA MET A 106 -7.82 -16.20 6.00
C MET A 106 -7.39 -17.67 6.01
N SER A 107 -7.61 -18.41 4.92
CA SER A 107 -7.28 -19.84 4.86
C SER A 107 -5.78 -20.13 4.71
N THR A 108 -4.99 -19.18 4.20
CA THR A 108 -3.58 -19.39 3.93
C THR A 108 -2.70 -18.24 4.40
N ARG A 109 -1.56 -18.56 5.00
CA ARG A 109 -0.58 -17.56 5.46
C ARG A 109 0.67 -17.62 4.59
N PHE A 110 1.02 -16.50 3.97
CA PHE A 110 2.23 -16.38 3.16
C PHE A 110 3.30 -15.55 3.87
N THR A 111 4.58 -15.87 3.61
CA THR A 111 5.73 -15.09 4.09
C THR A 111 5.80 -13.69 3.45
N LYS A 112 5.28 -13.54 2.23
CA LYS A 112 5.25 -12.27 1.50
C LYS A 112 3.84 -11.66 1.57
N TYR A 113 3.74 -10.46 2.14
CA TYR A 113 2.46 -9.78 2.41
C TYR A 113 1.57 -9.60 1.16
N TYR A 114 2.16 -9.38 -0.02
CA TYR A 114 1.41 -9.10 -1.24
C TYR A 114 0.57 -10.30 -1.71
N LYS A 115 0.95 -11.54 -1.35
CA LYS A 115 0.18 -12.74 -1.69
C LYS A 115 -1.14 -12.77 -0.91
N GLY A 116 -1.10 -12.43 0.38
CA GLY A 116 -2.31 -12.28 1.19
C GLY A 116 -3.19 -11.14 0.69
N LEU A 117 -2.59 -10.02 0.26
CA LEU A 117 -3.32 -8.90 -0.35
C LEU A 117 -4.04 -9.33 -1.65
N PHE A 118 -3.38 -10.10 -2.51
CA PHE A 118 -3.98 -10.65 -3.72
C PHE A 118 -5.20 -11.53 -3.41
N LEU A 119 -5.08 -12.46 -2.45
CA LEU A 119 -6.22 -13.27 -2.04
C LEU A 119 -7.36 -12.44 -1.44
N GLY A 120 -7.04 -11.34 -0.74
CA GLY A 120 -8.05 -10.39 -0.26
C GLY A 120 -8.83 -9.72 -1.39
N PHE A 121 -8.18 -9.40 -2.50
CA PHE A 121 -8.85 -8.88 -3.71
C PHE A 121 -9.67 -9.96 -4.43
N LEU A 122 -9.17 -11.20 -4.45
CA LEU A 122 -9.93 -12.32 -5.01
C LEU A 122 -11.20 -12.59 -4.18
N ASP A 123 -11.11 -12.61 -2.86
CA ASP A 123 -12.27 -12.74 -1.96
C ASP A 123 -13.30 -11.63 -2.21
N LEU A 124 -12.84 -10.38 -2.41
CA LEU A 124 -13.69 -9.24 -2.76
C LEU A 124 -14.40 -9.44 -4.12
N ALA A 125 -13.67 -9.89 -5.14
CA ALA A 125 -14.22 -10.17 -6.46
C ALA A 125 -15.26 -11.30 -6.41
N LEU A 126 -14.99 -12.37 -5.66
CA LEU A 126 -15.90 -13.51 -5.49
C LEU A 126 -17.21 -13.09 -4.80
N VAL A 127 -17.14 -12.25 -3.75
CA VAL A 127 -18.35 -11.70 -3.12
C VAL A 127 -19.15 -10.86 -4.11
N ASN A 128 -18.49 -10.00 -4.89
CA ASN A 128 -19.17 -9.14 -5.87
C ASN A 128 -19.83 -9.97 -6.99
N ALA A 129 -19.14 -10.98 -7.51
CA ALA A 129 -19.68 -11.90 -8.51
C ALA A 129 -20.90 -12.67 -7.98
N PHE A 130 -20.87 -13.12 -6.72
CA PHE A 130 -22.02 -13.75 -6.09
C PHE A 130 -23.21 -12.78 -5.92
N LEU A 131 -22.96 -11.53 -5.53
CA LEU A 131 -24.02 -10.51 -5.45
C LEU A 131 -24.64 -10.23 -6.83
N ALA A 132 -23.81 -10.16 -7.87
CA ALA A 132 -24.27 -10.00 -9.24
C ALA A 132 -25.13 -11.20 -9.70
N HIS A 133 -24.74 -12.43 -9.36
CA HIS A 133 -25.54 -13.63 -9.60
C HIS A 133 -26.91 -13.54 -8.92
N LYS A 134 -26.96 -13.13 -7.66
CA LYS A 134 -28.24 -12.97 -6.93
C LYS A 134 -29.14 -11.94 -7.59
N GLU A 135 -28.59 -10.82 -8.03
CA GLU A 135 -29.37 -9.78 -8.70
C GLU A 135 -29.83 -10.24 -10.09
N ALA A 136 -28.97 -10.93 -10.85
CA ALA A 136 -29.33 -11.50 -12.14
C ALA A 136 -30.44 -12.56 -12.04
N ALA A 137 -30.41 -13.42 -11.01
CA ALA A 137 -31.46 -14.39 -10.74
C ALA A 137 -32.79 -13.69 -10.40
N LYS A 138 -32.72 -12.62 -9.59
CA LYS A 138 -33.89 -11.80 -9.25
C LYS A 138 -34.51 -11.13 -10.48
N ILE A 139 -33.70 -10.56 -11.36
CA ILE A 139 -34.16 -9.94 -12.63
C ILE A 139 -34.83 -10.98 -13.53
N LYS A 140 -34.28 -12.19 -13.60
CA LYS A 140 -34.82 -13.31 -14.40
C LYS A 140 -36.00 -14.03 -13.73
N GLY A 141 -36.35 -13.70 -12.49
CA GLY A 141 -37.39 -14.39 -11.72
C GLY A 141 -37.04 -15.83 -11.33
N THR A 142 -35.75 -16.21 -11.34
CA THR A 142 -35.30 -17.56 -10.98
C THR A 142 -34.81 -17.63 -9.53
N VAL A 143 -34.79 -18.84 -8.97
CA VAL A 143 -34.27 -19.06 -7.61
C VAL A 143 -32.76 -18.88 -7.61
N SER A 144 -32.25 -17.95 -6.80
CA SER A 144 -30.81 -17.76 -6.65
C SER A 144 -30.18 -18.95 -5.91
N MET A 145 -29.09 -19.47 -6.47
CA MET A 145 -28.31 -20.54 -5.83
C MET A 145 -27.82 -20.16 -4.43
N LYS A 146 -27.67 -21.17 -3.56
CA LYS A 146 -27.02 -20.97 -2.26
C LYS A 146 -25.55 -20.62 -2.48
N ARG A 147 -24.96 -19.87 -1.54
CA ARG A 147 -23.58 -19.39 -1.68
C ARG A 147 -22.58 -20.53 -1.87
N SER A 148 -22.61 -21.56 -1.03
CA SER A 148 -21.70 -22.71 -1.13
C SER A 148 -21.78 -23.40 -2.48
N GLU A 149 -22.99 -23.67 -2.95
CA GLU A 149 -23.26 -24.32 -4.23
C GLU A 149 -22.75 -23.48 -5.41
N TRP A 150 -22.99 -22.17 -5.38
CA TRP A 150 -22.48 -21.25 -6.39
C TRP A 150 -20.94 -21.24 -6.43
N PHE A 151 -20.28 -21.24 -5.27
CA PHE A 151 -18.82 -21.33 -5.20
C PHE A 151 -18.29 -22.67 -5.73
N THR A 152 -18.98 -23.79 -5.48
CA THR A 152 -18.61 -25.10 -6.04
C THR A 152 -18.72 -25.11 -7.56
N VAL A 153 -19.81 -24.58 -8.11
CA VAL A 153 -19.98 -24.47 -9.57
C VAL A 153 -18.90 -23.58 -10.18
N LEU A 154 -18.65 -22.42 -9.58
CA LEU A 154 -17.60 -21.51 -10.03
C LEU A 154 -16.23 -22.18 -10.00
N GLN A 155 -15.90 -22.89 -8.91
CA GLN A 155 -14.63 -23.60 -8.81
C GLN A 155 -14.47 -24.65 -9.91
N ASN A 156 -15.52 -25.43 -10.19
CA ASN A 156 -15.51 -26.41 -11.27
C ASN A 156 -15.33 -25.76 -12.65
N GLN A 157 -16.00 -24.63 -12.90
CA GLN A 157 -15.83 -23.87 -14.14
C GLN A 157 -14.40 -23.35 -14.30
N LEU A 158 -13.83 -22.79 -13.23
CA LEU A 158 -12.45 -22.28 -13.25
C LEU A 158 -11.41 -23.39 -13.48
N LEU A 159 -11.66 -24.61 -12.99
CA LEU A 159 -10.80 -25.77 -13.21
C LEU A 159 -10.90 -26.35 -14.64
N GLN A 160 -11.99 -26.05 -15.35
CA GLN A 160 -12.20 -26.50 -16.73
C GLN A 160 -11.62 -25.55 -17.78
N LEU A 161 -11.14 -24.37 -17.37
CA LEU A 161 -10.56 -23.38 -18.29
C LEU A 161 -9.28 -23.92 -18.95
N LYS A 162 -9.19 -23.75 -20.26
CA LYS A 162 -8.04 -24.10 -21.10
C LYS A 162 -7.28 -22.86 -21.55
N ALA A 163 -6.08 -23.05 -22.09
CA ALA A 163 -5.28 -21.95 -22.62
C ALA A 163 -6.03 -21.16 -23.71
N GLU A 164 -6.86 -21.83 -24.51
CA GLU A 164 -7.70 -21.21 -25.55
C GLU A 164 -8.67 -20.17 -24.98
N ASP A 165 -9.26 -20.41 -23.81
CA ASP A 165 -10.25 -19.52 -23.18
C ASP A 165 -9.65 -18.16 -22.74
N PHE A 166 -8.31 -18.07 -22.68
CA PHE A 166 -7.59 -16.84 -22.34
C PHE A 166 -7.12 -16.07 -23.58
N ALA A 167 -7.18 -16.65 -24.78
CA ALA A 167 -6.68 -16.05 -26.00
C ALA A 167 -7.52 -14.84 -26.46
N GLU A 168 -8.86 -14.90 -26.30
CA GLU A 168 -9.77 -13.81 -26.69
C GLU A 168 -9.62 -12.54 -25.83
N VAL A 169 -9.11 -12.67 -24.59
CA VAL A 169 -8.89 -11.55 -23.67
C VAL A 169 -7.70 -10.68 -24.11
N GLU A 170 -6.78 -11.21 -24.91
CA GLU A 170 -5.68 -10.42 -25.47
C GLU A 170 -6.11 -9.52 -26.65
N GLU A 171 -7.22 -9.83 -27.34
CA GLU A 171 -7.69 -9.05 -28.49
C GLU A 171 -8.65 -7.91 -28.12
N ALA A 172 -9.47 -8.07 -27.07
CA ALA A 172 -10.57 -7.15 -26.76
C ALA A 172 -10.16 -5.82 -26.10
N THR A 173 -8.87 -5.58 -25.85
CA THR A 173 -8.40 -4.26 -25.42
C THR A 173 -7.02 -4.02 -26.04
N PRO A 174 -6.90 -3.21 -27.12
CA PRO A 174 -5.62 -2.61 -27.39
C PRO A 174 -5.27 -1.85 -26.11
N PRO A 175 -4.16 -2.16 -25.43
CA PRO A 175 -3.79 -1.39 -24.26
C PRO A 175 -3.68 0.04 -24.78
N ALA A 176 -4.60 0.92 -24.33
CA ALA A 176 -4.36 2.35 -24.34
C ALA A 176 -2.91 2.49 -23.91
N SER A 177 -2.12 3.27 -24.65
CA SER A 177 -0.69 3.51 -24.46
C SER A 177 -0.42 4.11 -23.07
N ARG A 178 -0.76 3.34 -22.03
CA ARG A 178 -0.11 3.31 -20.76
C ARG A 178 1.32 3.10 -21.18
N GLN A 179 2.09 4.16 -21.08
CA GLN A 179 3.50 4.07 -20.83
C GLN A 179 3.64 3.02 -19.74
N LYS A 180 3.81 1.76 -20.15
CA LYS A 180 4.32 0.71 -19.30
C LYS A 180 5.54 1.41 -18.75
N ARG A 181 5.57 1.63 -17.43
CA ARG A 181 6.85 1.68 -16.76
C ARG A 181 7.51 0.39 -17.20
N ARG A 182 8.37 0.49 -18.21
CA ARG A 182 9.27 -0.56 -18.64
C ARG A 182 10.01 -0.90 -17.35
N ARG A 183 9.56 -1.94 -16.67
CA ARG A 183 10.54 -2.81 -16.04
C ARG A 183 11.29 -3.37 -17.23
N THR A 184 12.48 -2.81 -17.43
CA THR A 184 13.45 -3.27 -18.40
C THR A 184 13.43 -4.80 -18.32
N PRO A 185 13.27 -5.51 -19.45
CA PRO A 185 13.38 -6.97 -19.44
C PRO A 185 14.67 -7.31 -18.67
N VAL A 186 14.61 -8.32 -17.81
CA VAL A 186 15.78 -8.78 -17.04
C VAL A 186 16.83 -9.17 -18.07
N ARG A 187 17.74 -8.24 -18.36
CA ARG A 187 18.88 -8.48 -19.22
C ARG A 187 19.74 -9.48 -18.47
N LEU A 188 19.80 -10.71 -18.98
CA LEU A 188 20.62 -11.79 -18.42
C LEU A 188 22.12 -11.48 -18.44
N ALA A 189 22.55 -10.40 -19.11
CA ALA A 189 23.94 -9.96 -19.17
C ALA A 189 24.13 -8.59 -18.49
N HIS A 190 25.30 -8.40 -17.87
CA HIS A 190 25.74 -7.07 -17.45
C HIS A 190 26.01 -6.23 -18.71
N ALA A 191 25.29 -5.14 -18.85
CA ALA A 191 25.47 -4.19 -19.94
C ALA A 191 25.55 -2.77 -19.40
N LEU A 192 26.30 -1.93 -20.12
CA LEU A 192 26.41 -0.52 -19.81
C LEU A 192 25.31 0.27 -20.52
N GLU A 193 24.51 1.00 -19.75
CA GLU A 193 23.39 1.81 -20.24
C GLU A 193 23.62 3.29 -19.94
N GLN A 194 23.22 4.17 -20.86
CA GLN A 194 23.33 5.61 -20.68
C GLN A 194 22.05 6.20 -20.09
N SER A 195 22.19 7.02 -19.05
CA SER A 195 21.07 7.68 -18.38
C SER A 195 20.43 8.77 -19.23
N GLU A 196 19.09 8.74 -19.29
CA GLU A 196 18.24 9.77 -19.90
C GLU A 196 17.83 10.89 -18.91
N ASP A 197 18.44 10.94 -17.72
CA ASP A 197 18.26 12.03 -16.74
C ASP A 197 18.95 13.32 -17.24
N TRP A 198 18.16 14.29 -17.71
CA TRP A 198 18.63 15.60 -18.19
C TRP A 198 18.42 16.71 -17.16
N VAL A 199 19.36 17.66 -17.09
CA VAL A 199 19.28 18.86 -16.26
C VAL A 199 19.70 20.07 -17.07
N THR A 200 18.96 21.17 -16.91
CA THR A 200 19.36 22.48 -17.41
C THR A 200 20.26 23.15 -16.38
N VAL A 201 21.51 23.41 -16.75
CA VAL A 201 22.47 24.18 -15.94
C VAL A 201 22.89 25.37 -16.77
N THR A 202 22.72 26.59 -16.24
CA THR A 202 23.09 27.85 -16.92
C THR A 202 22.54 27.93 -18.35
N GLY A 203 21.25 27.62 -18.54
CA GLY A 203 20.58 27.65 -19.85
C GLY A 203 20.88 26.47 -20.79
N VAL A 204 21.88 25.63 -20.49
CA VAL A 204 22.28 24.50 -21.35
C VAL A 204 21.75 23.18 -20.80
N ARG A 205 21.09 22.38 -21.65
CA ARG A 205 20.65 21.01 -21.31
C ARG A 205 21.84 20.07 -21.34
N LYS A 206 22.18 19.50 -20.17
CA LYS A 206 23.24 18.48 -20.03
C LYS A 206 22.70 17.25 -19.30
N ARG A 207 23.22 16.07 -19.64
CA ARG A 207 22.88 14.84 -18.91
C ARG A 207 23.46 14.90 -17.50
N ARG A 208 22.67 14.49 -16.51
CA ARG A 208 23.07 14.51 -15.11
C ARG A 208 24.14 13.46 -14.88
N GLN A 209 25.32 13.89 -14.44
CA GLN A 209 26.42 12.99 -14.13
C GLN A 209 26.34 12.51 -12.67
N ARG A 210 26.83 11.30 -12.40
CA ARG A 210 26.92 10.70 -11.05
C ARG A 210 28.32 10.11 -10.84
N SER A 211 28.75 10.02 -9.58
CA SER A 211 30.08 9.49 -9.25
C SER A 211 30.20 8.01 -9.64
N CYS A 212 31.26 7.68 -10.38
CA CYS A 212 31.57 6.30 -10.72
C CYS A 212 32.08 5.53 -9.49
N LYS A 213 31.62 4.28 -9.33
CA LYS A 213 31.94 3.44 -8.15
C LYS A 213 33.38 2.96 -8.14
N VAL A 214 33.87 2.44 -9.26
CA VAL A 214 35.30 2.07 -9.39
C VAL A 214 36.17 3.31 -9.25
N CYS A 215 35.76 4.45 -9.83
CA CYS A 215 36.51 5.69 -9.69
C CYS A 215 36.63 6.14 -8.23
N ALA A 216 35.56 5.98 -7.45
CA ALA A 216 35.54 6.31 -6.03
C ALA A 216 36.39 5.35 -5.19
N LEU A 217 36.41 4.05 -5.54
CA LEU A 217 37.19 3.03 -4.83
C LEU A 217 38.70 3.20 -5.05
N LEU A 218 39.18 3.30 -6.29
CA LEU A 218 40.62 3.47 -6.56
C LEU A 218 41.06 4.95 -6.50
N ARG A 219 40.38 5.78 -5.70
CA ARG A 219 40.76 7.19 -5.54
C ARG A 219 41.96 7.27 -4.61
N THR A 220 43.05 7.85 -5.08
CA THR A 220 44.25 8.19 -4.29
C THR A 220 44.48 9.71 -4.33
N GLU A 221 45.48 10.22 -3.61
CA GLU A 221 45.83 11.65 -3.65
C GLU A 221 46.14 12.13 -5.08
N LYS A 222 46.77 11.28 -5.89
CA LYS A 222 47.11 11.57 -7.29
C LYS A 222 45.95 11.30 -8.26
N MET A 223 45.01 10.41 -7.91
CA MET A 223 43.97 9.92 -8.81
C MET A 223 42.56 10.36 -8.37
N LYS A 224 41.99 11.33 -9.07
CA LYS A 224 40.64 11.85 -8.80
C LYS A 224 39.54 10.85 -9.16
N SER A 225 38.38 10.99 -8.51
CA SER A 225 37.16 10.28 -8.88
C SER A 225 36.42 11.03 -9.99
N PHE A 226 35.89 10.30 -10.97
CA PHE A 226 35.16 10.87 -12.10
C PHE A 226 33.66 10.63 -11.99
N ALA A 227 32.90 11.53 -12.63
CA ALA A 227 31.48 11.37 -12.82
C ALA A 227 31.18 10.77 -14.21
N THR A 228 30.07 10.05 -14.33
CA THR A 228 29.64 9.34 -15.54
C THR A 228 28.13 9.47 -15.73
N THR A 229 27.69 9.34 -16.98
CA THR A 229 26.28 9.21 -17.34
C THR A 229 25.86 7.75 -17.53
N PHE A 230 26.78 6.80 -17.37
CA PHE A 230 26.55 5.39 -17.65
C PHE A 230 26.41 4.57 -16.37
N PHE A 231 25.52 3.58 -16.38
CA PHE A 231 25.25 2.68 -15.27
C PHE A 231 25.00 1.26 -15.76
N CYS A 232 25.08 0.28 -14.84
CA CYS A 232 24.68 -1.10 -15.10
C CYS A 232 23.36 -1.38 -14.38
N GLU A 233 22.29 -1.71 -15.11
CA GLU A 233 20.97 -1.94 -14.52
C GLU A 233 20.97 -3.18 -13.60
N ARG A 234 21.70 -4.22 -13.96
CA ARG A 234 21.79 -5.46 -13.17
C ARG A 234 22.52 -5.30 -11.84
N CYS A 235 23.49 -4.39 -11.76
CA CYS A 235 24.15 -4.02 -10.50
C CYS A 235 23.40 -2.94 -9.70
N SER A 236 22.30 -2.41 -10.25
CA SER A 236 21.49 -1.39 -9.59
C SER A 236 20.45 -2.03 -8.67
N ILE A 237 20.15 -1.38 -7.55
CA ILE A 237 19.14 -1.85 -6.59
C ILE A 237 18.00 -0.84 -6.58
N ASP A 238 16.84 -1.24 -7.10
CA ASP A 238 15.67 -0.37 -7.32
C ASP A 238 16.04 0.91 -8.12
N ASN A 239 15.86 2.08 -7.50
CA ASN A 239 16.22 3.38 -8.05
C ASN A 239 17.69 3.76 -7.76
N ALA A 240 18.42 3.01 -6.94
CA ALA A 240 19.81 3.27 -6.63
C ALA A 240 20.71 2.68 -7.73
N LYS A 241 21.03 3.50 -8.73
CA LYS A 241 21.80 3.07 -9.90
C LYS A 241 23.29 2.88 -9.59
N CYS A 242 23.91 1.86 -10.21
CA CYS A 242 25.34 1.55 -10.11
C CYS A 242 26.12 2.13 -11.30
N TRP A 243 26.88 3.20 -11.05
CA TRP A 243 27.47 4.05 -12.08
C TRP A 243 28.92 3.67 -12.43
N HIS A 244 29.20 3.47 -13.72
CA HIS A 244 30.52 3.08 -14.24
C HIS A 244 30.94 3.98 -15.40
N CYS A 245 32.24 4.30 -15.49
CA CYS A 245 32.78 5.01 -16.66
C CYS A 245 32.96 4.03 -17.84
N ASN A 246 32.53 4.43 -19.03
CA ASN A 246 32.74 3.69 -20.29
C ASN A 246 34.09 3.98 -20.97
N LYS A 247 34.97 4.73 -20.31
CA LYS A 247 36.27 5.10 -20.88
C LYS A 247 37.36 4.44 -20.06
N ILE A 248 38.39 3.97 -20.74
CA ILE A 248 39.64 3.58 -20.11
C ILE A 248 40.19 4.83 -19.41
N ARG A 249 40.23 4.77 -18.09
CA ARG A 249 40.67 5.90 -17.25
C ARG A 249 41.81 5.49 -16.32
N ARG A 250 42.07 4.19 -16.20
CA ARG A 250 42.94 3.58 -15.20
C ARG A 250 43.49 2.27 -15.73
N ASP A 251 44.72 1.99 -15.35
CA ASP A 251 45.27 0.65 -15.43
C ASP A 251 44.98 -0.07 -14.12
N TYR A 252 44.51 -1.30 -14.20
CA TYR A 252 44.23 -2.14 -13.04
C TYR A 252 44.89 -3.51 -13.26
N LYS A 253 45.73 -3.93 -12.31
CA LYS A 253 46.61 -5.10 -12.45
C LYS A 253 47.48 -5.07 -13.73
N GLY A 254 47.95 -3.88 -14.12
CA GLY A 254 48.79 -3.71 -15.30
C GLY A 254 48.05 -3.73 -16.65
N VAL A 255 46.72 -3.82 -16.65
CA VAL A 255 45.91 -3.81 -17.87
C VAL A 255 45.03 -2.56 -17.92
N ALA A 256 45.04 -1.88 -19.06
CA ALA A 256 44.18 -0.74 -19.35
C ALA A 256 42.73 -1.22 -19.52
N LYS A 257 41.86 -0.90 -18.55
CA LYS A 257 40.45 -1.31 -18.54
C LYS A 257 39.52 -0.14 -18.28
N THR A 258 38.30 -0.24 -18.79
CA THR A 258 37.20 0.62 -18.39
C THR A 258 36.79 0.34 -16.94
N CYS A 259 36.16 1.33 -16.30
CA CYS A 259 35.60 1.12 -14.96
C CYS A 259 34.38 0.17 -14.94
N PHE A 260 33.86 -0.22 -16.10
CA PHE A 260 32.85 -1.26 -16.23
C PHE A 260 33.50 -2.64 -16.15
N GLU A 261 34.54 -2.87 -16.95
CA GLU A 261 35.31 -4.13 -16.95
C GLU A 261 35.93 -4.42 -15.58
N ILE A 262 36.59 -3.43 -14.96
CA ILE A 262 37.14 -3.60 -13.59
C ILE A 262 36.04 -4.01 -12.59
N TRP A 263 34.82 -3.48 -12.74
CA TRP A 263 33.73 -3.80 -11.84
C TRP A 263 33.20 -5.24 -12.02
N HIS A 264 33.13 -5.70 -13.26
CA HIS A 264 32.54 -7.00 -13.58
C HIS A 264 33.56 -8.14 -13.55
N ASP A 265 34.74 -7.92 -14.13
CA ASP A 265 35.75 -8.96 -14.31
C ASP A 265 36.62 -9.11 -13.06
N ASP A 266 36.95 -7.99 -12.39
CA ASP A 266 37.90 -7.99 -11.27
C ASP A 266 37.23 -7.91 -9.89
N PHE A 267 36.05 -7.27 -9.78
CA PHE A 267 35.35 -7.10 -8.51
C PHE A 267 34.12 -8.00 -8.35
N GLY A 268 33.88 -8.95 -9.26
CA GLY A 268 32.74 -9.89 -9.17
C GLY A 268 31.39 -9.18 -9.08
N ALA A 269 31.20 -8.13 -9.88
CA ALA A 269 30.02 -7.24 -9.84
C ALA A 269 29.76 -6.60 -8.44
N GLY A 270 30.82 -6.44 -7.64
CA GLY A 270 30.81 -5.83 -6.32
C GLY A 270 30.90 -6.80 -5.14
N GLN A 271 31.00 -8.11 -5.40
CA GLN A 271 31.17 -9.15 -4.37
C GLN A 271 32.63 -9.31 -3.95
N ASP A 272 33.56 -9.19 -4.90
CA ASP A 272 34.98 -9.53 -4.73
C ASP A 272 35.87 -8.27 -4.71
N ILE A 273 35.40 -7.21 -4.04
CA ILE A 273 36.18 -5.97 -3.91
C ILE A 273 37.33 -6.21 -2.93
N PRO A 274 38.61 -5.98 -3.33
CA PRO A 274 39.75 -6.14 -2.43
C PRO A 274 39.63 -5.31 -1.15
N ALA A 275 39.88 -5.93 0.01
CA ALA A 275 39.80 -5.28 1.31
C ALA A 275 40.73 -4.05 1.43
N SER A 276 41.84 -4.05 0.69
CA SER A 276 42.79 -2.94 0.61
C SER A 276 42.21 -1.64 0.04
N LEU A 277 41.07 -1.69 -0.66
CA LEU A 277 40.40 -0.52 -1.25
C LEU A 277 39.39 0.15 -0.31
N GLY A 278 39.19 -0.37 0.90
CA GLY A 278 38.35 0.25 1.93
C GLY A 278 36.82 0.10 1.73
N LYS A 279 36.05 0.90 2.49
CA LYS A 279 34.61 0.71 2.81
C LYS A 279 33.72 0.32 1.60
N ARG A 280 32.82 -0.65 1.88
CA ARG A 280 31.76 -1.20 0.98
C ARG A 280 31.08 -0.13 0.13
N VAL A 281 30.84 -0.47 -1.15
CA VAL A 281 30.21 0.43 -2.12
C VAL A 281 28.77 0.74 -1.71
N VAL A 282 28.48 2.03 -1.53
CA VAL A 282 27.13 2.51 -1.20
C VAL A 282 26.43 3.01 -2.47
N LEU A 283 25.33 2.36 -2.83
CA LEU A 283 24.41 2.86 -3.85
C LEU A 283 23.47 3.90 -3.22
N ARG A 284 23.40 5.10 -3.80
CA ARG A 284 22.56 6.20 -3.28
C ARG A 284 21.30 6.30 -4.11
N ARG A 285 20.14 6.37 -3.45
CA ARG A 285 18.86 6.63 -4.09
C ARG A 285 18.77 8.09 -4.55
N PRO A 286 18.12 8.39 -5.69
CA PRO A 286 17.76 9.75 -6.05
C PRO A 286 16.90 10.36 -4.93
N GLY A 287 17.23 11.58 -4.49
CA GLY A 287 16.40 12.30 -3.53
C GLY A 287 15.02 12.59 -4.12
N LYS A 288 13.94 12.42 -3.33
CA LYS A 288 12.55 12.63 -3.78
C LYS A 288 12.30 14.05 -4.30
N ASN A 289 13.12 15.03 -3.88
CA ASN A 289 13.09 16.41 -4.35
C ASN A 289 14.51 16.84 -4.73
N ALA A 290 14.70 17.42 -5.91
CA ALA A 290 15.94 18.11 -6.25
C ALA A 290 16.14 19.28 -5.27
N GLY A 291 17.22 19.27 -4.49
CA GLY A 291 17.70 20.47 -3.78
C GLY A 291 17.67 20.51 -2.24
N LYS A 292 17.28 19.45 -1.51
CA LYS A 292 17.43 19.45 -0.03
C LYS A 292 18.27 18.27 0.46
N HIS A 293 19.53 18.56 0.80
CA HIS A 293 20.44 17.63 1.47
C HIS A 293 19.96 17.40 2.92
N LYS A 294 19.39 16.23 3.22
CA LYS A 294 19.18 15.79 4.61
C LYS A 294 20.39 15.02 5.09
N LYS A 295 20.92 15.39 6.26
CA LYS A 295 22.01 14.69 6.95
C LYS A 295 21.58 13.24 7.21
N THR A 296 22.38 12.28 6.76
CA THR A 296 22.16 10.86 6.99
C THR A 296 22.61 10.48 8.40
N HIS A 297 21.65 10.20 9.27
CA HIS A 297 21.92 9.48 10.52
C HIS A 297 22.19 8.01 10.20
N ARG A 298 23.20 7.48 10.88
CA ARG A 298 23.72 6.11 10.87
C ARG A 298 22.65 5.03 10.98
N GLU A 299 22.99 3.92 10.32
CA GLU A 299 22.78 2.52 10.71
C GLU A 299 21.34 2.01 10.85
N LEU A 300 20.89 1.30 9.81
CA LEU A 300 19.99 0.17 9.96
C LEU A 300 20.78 -1.08 9.58
N GLN A 301 21.33 -1.73 10.61
CA GLN A 301 21.80 -3.11 10.54
C GLN A 301 20.58 -4.04 10.42
N LEU A 302 20.71 -5.10 9.62
CA LEU A 302 19.82 -6.26 9.66
C LEU A 302 20.70 -7.53 9.66
N PRO A 303 20.21 -8.62 10.26
CA PRO A 303 20.98 -9.46 11.17
C PRO A 303 21.90 -10.44 10.46
N ARG A 304 23.06 -10.67 11.09
CA ARG A 304 24.00 -11.75 10.76
C ARG A 304 23.36 -13.09 11.11
N ALA A 305 23.31 -14.00 10.15
CA ALA A 305 23.09 -15.41 10.41
C ALA A 305 24.24 -15.92 11.32
N LYS A 306 23.90 -16.38 12.53
CA LYS A 306 24.80 -17.20 13.32
C LYS A 306 24.44 -18.66 13.03
N GLY A 307 25.31 -19.31 12.27
CA GLY A 307 25.46 -20.76 12.31
C GLY A 307 26.09 -21.17 13.64
N SER A 308 25.71 -22.37 14.05
CA SER A 308 26.10 -23.13 15.24
C SER A 308 27.61 -23.20 15.47
N ASP A 309 28.00 -23.24 16.74
CA ASP A 309 28.79 -24.39 17.19
C ASP A 309 28.50 -24.72 18.66
N CYS A 310 28.56 -26.02 18.95
CA CYS A 310 28.23 -26.69 20.19
C CYS A 310 29.32 -26.50 21.28
N GLY A 311 28.92 -26.67 22.53
CA GLY A 311 29.82 -26.72 23.69
C GLY A 311 29.03 -27.04 24.95
N ASP A 312 29.00 -28.32 25.27
CA ASP A 312 28.27 -29.01 26.34
C ASP A 312 28.87 -28.78 27.75
N SER A 313 28.06 -29.18 28.74
CA SER A 313 28.37 -29.62 30.11
C SER A 313 28.32 -28.61 31.28
N GLY A 314 27.54 -28.99 32.30
CA GLY A 314 27.94 -28.82 33.70
C GLY A 314 26.98 -28.11 34.66
N SER A 315 25.95 -28.83 35.11
CA SER A 315 25.50 -29.01 36.53
C SER A 315 25.35 -27.84 37.52
N GLU A 316 24.20 -27.88 38.23
CA GLU A 316 23.98 -27.52 39.65
C GLU A 316 24.11 -26.03 40.05
N SER A 317 23.44 -25.45 41.04
CA SER A 317 22.29 -25.74 41.92
C SER A 317 22.05 -24.44 42.72
N ASN A 318 20.83 -24.29 43.25
CA ASN A 318 20.46 -23.55 44.47
C ASN A 318 20.49 -22.01 44.60
N ASP A 319 19.34 -21.54 45.11
CA ASP A 319 19.11 -20.57 46.19
C ASP A 319 19.65 -19.13 46.07
N GLU A 320 18.75 -18.19 45.75
CA GLU A 320 18.08 -17.24 46.68
C GLU A 320 17.19 -16.25 45.90
#